data_AF-X1GHM9-F1
#
_entry.id   AF-X1GHM9-F1
#
_cell.length_a   1.000
_cell.length_b   1.000
_cell.length_c   1.000
_cell.angle_alpha   90.00
_cell.angle_beta   90.00
_cell.angle_gamma   90.00
#
_symmetry.space_group_name_H-M   'P 1'
#
loop_
_entity.id
_entity.type
_entity.pdbx_description
1 polymer ?
#
loop_
_entity_poly.entity_id
_entity_poly.type
_entity_poly.pdbx_seq_one_letter_code
_entity_poly.pdbx_strand_id
1 'polypeptide(L)'
;MGEETRTAHKKAAQVFRQEVLKNIMSKYKPNKVFEFIVDFKKDHDGNSPTVREIAKKCKISSISTVSYILDELNESGKIKLLNNGQSRQIHVVGGSWTLNPT
;
A
#
# COMPACT_ATOMS: atom_id res chain seq x y z
N MET A 1 -15.45 17.05 29.94
CA MET A 1 -15.44 15.58 30.06
C MET A 1 -15.95 14.91 28.76
N GLY A 2 -15.36 15.23 27.59
CA GLY A 2 -15.94 14.84 26.29
C GLY A 2 -14.97 14.58 25.12
N GLU A 3 -13.69 14.93 25.24
CA GLU A 3 -12.67 14.63 24.20
C GLU A 3 -11.99 13.27 24.41
N GLU A 4 -11.74 12.88 25.66
CA GLU A 4 -11.10 11.61 26.00
C GLU A 4 -11.97 10.40 25.62
N THR A 5 -13.28 10.49 25.86
CA THR A 5 -14.26 9.44 25.50
C THR A 5 -14.39 9.26 23.98
N ARG A 6 -14.36 10.35 23.20
CA ARG A 6 -14.37 10.30 21.73
C ARG A 6 -13.09 9.69 21.15
N THR A 7 -11.95 9.97 21.77
CA THR A 7 -10.64 9.46 21.31
C THR A 7 -10.48 7.98 21.61
N ALA A 8 -10.96 7.51 22.76
CA ALA A 8 -10.94 6.10 23.14
C ALA A 8 -11.81 5.22 22.20
N HIS A 9 -13.02 5.67 21.84
CA HIS A 9 -13.87 4.95 20.88
C HIS A 9 -13.24 4.87 19.47
N LYS A 10 -12.60 5.94 19.00
CA LYS A 10 -11.87 5.92 17.72
C LYS A 10 -10.71 4.91 17.76
N LYS A 11 -9.97 4.87 18.87
CA LYS A 11 -8.82 3.96 19.04
C LYS A 11 -9.25 2.49 19.07
N ALA A 12 -10.33 2.17 19.78
CA ALA A 12 -10.89 0.81 19.82
C ALA A 12 -11.43 0.35 18.45
N ALA A 13 -12.15 1.22 17.74
CA ALA A 13 -12.63 0.93 16.38
C ALA A 13 -11.47 0.74 15.38
N GLN A 14 -10.39 1.48 15.55
CA GLN A 14 -9.18 1.36 14.73
C GLN A 14 -8.46 0.03 14.98
N VAL A 15 -8.30 -0.39 16.23
CA VAL A 15 -7.68 -1.68 16.57
C VAL A 15 -8.52 -2.85 16.04
N PHE A 16 -9.84 -2.83 16.26
CA PHE A 16 -10.74 -3.84 15.72
C PHE A 16 -10.69 -3.92 14.18
N ARG A 17 -10.66 -2.76 13.52
CA ARG A 17 -10.49 -2.70 12.06
C ARG A 17 -9.17 -3.32 11.62
N GLN A 18 -8.06 -3.06 12.31
CA GLN A 18 -6.76 -3.64 11.97
C GLN A 18 -6.77 -5.17 12.13
N GLU A 19 -7.41 -5.69 13.17
CA GLU A 19 -7.49 -7.14 13.41
C GLU A 19 -8.40 -7.86 12.41
N VAL A 20 -9.55 -7.27 12.07
CA VAL A 20 -10.43 -7.74 10.99
C VAL A 20 -9.71 -7.69 9.63
N LEU A 21 -8.97 -6.61 9.37
CA LEU A 21 -8.17 -6.49 8.15
C LEU A 21 -7.14 -7.61 8.08
N LYS A 22 -6.35 -7.85 9.13
CA LYS A 22 -5.34 -8.92 9.17
C LYS A 22 -5.91 -10.29 8.79
N ASN A 23 -7.10 -10.65 9.29
CA ASN A 23 -7.77 -11.90 8.94
C ASN A 23 -8.27 -11.96 7.49
N ILE A 24 -8.93 -10.90 7.00
CA ILE A 24 -9.35 -10.78 5.60
C ILE A 24 -8.13 -10.81 4.66
N MET A 25 -6.98 -10.34 5.13
CA MET A 25 -5.78 -10.11 4.35
C MET A 25 -4.90 -11.33 4.14
N SER A 26 -5.04 -12.37 4.97
CA SER A 26 -4.52 -13.71 4.64
C SER A 26 -4.97 -14.20 3.24
N LYS A 27 -6.10 -13.67 2.74
CA LYS A 27 -6.63 -13.93 1.40
C LYS A 27 -5.85 -13.22 0.28
N TYR A 28 -5.29 -12.04 0.53
CA TYR A 28 -4.62 -11.23 -0.48
C TYR A 28 -3.12 -11.44 -0.41
N LYS A 29 -2.46 -11.65 -1.55
CA LYS A 29 -1.04 -12.00 -1.60
C LYS A 29 -0.21 -10.73 -1.77
N PRO A 30 0.56 -10.26 -0.76
CA PRO A 30 1.38 -9.04 -0.87
C PRO A 30 2.35 -9.09 -2.07
N ASN A 31 2.90 -10.27 -2.36
CA ASN A 31 3.76 -10.49 -3.53
C ASN A 31 3.08 -10.14 -4.85
N LYS A 32 1.76 -10.37 -5.00
CA LYS A 32 1.03 -10.01 -6.23
C LYS A 32 0.85 -8.51 -6.39
N VAL A 33 0.71 -7.78 -5.27
CA VAL A 33 0.71 -6.31 -5.29
C VAL A 33 2.10 -5.80 -5.67
N PHE A 34 3.15 -6.38 -5.10
CA PHE A 34 4.53 -6.01 -5.44
C PHE A 34 4.87 -6.25 -6.91
N GLU A 35 4.59 -7.46 -7.43
CA GLU A 35 4.76 -7.80 -8.86
C GLU A 35 4.07 -6.77 -9.75
N PHE A 36 2.79 -6.46 -9.45
CA PHE A 36 2.06 -5.45 -10.21
C PHE A 36 2.70 -4.06 -10.17
N ILE A 37 3.17 -3.59 -9.01
CA ILE A 37 3.83 -2.29 -8.89
C ILE A 37 5.08 -2.22 -9.78
N VAL A 38 5.88 -3.29 -9.78
CA VAL A 38 7.09 -3.39 -10.59
C VAL A 38 6.74 -3.36 -12.07
N ASP A 39 5.77 -4.16 -12.51
CA ASP A 39 5.36 -4.21 -13.92
C ASP A 39 4.75 -2.89 -14.38
N PHE A 40 3.87 -2.29 -13.57
CA PHE A 40 3.29 -0.98 -13.87
C PHE A 40 4.38 0.08 -14.06
N LYS A 41 5.40 0.11 -13.19
CA LYS A 41 6.52 1.05 -13.32
C LYS A 41 7.32 0.85 -14.59
N LYS A 42 7.58 -0.40 -14.99
CA LYS A 42 8.26 -0.69 -16.26
C LYS A 42 7.46 -0.18 -17.45
N ASP A 43 6.14 -0.35 -17.41
CA ASP A 43 5.24 0.01 -18.51
C ASP A 43 4.91 1.52 -18.57
N HIS A 44 5.18 2.29 -17.50
CA HIS A 44 4.75 3.68 -17.37
C HIS A 44 5.90 4.62 -16.97
N ASP A 45 7.08 4.42 -17.55
CA ASP A 45 8.24 5.32 -17.37
C ASP A 45 8.65 5.54 -15.90
N GLY A 46 8.58 4.48 -15.10
CA GLY A 46 8.90 4.50 -13.68
C GLY A 46 7.82 5.11 -12.77
N ASN A 47 6.69 5.57 -13.33
CA ASN A 47 5.59 6.15 -12.54
C ASN A 47 4.92 5.12 -11.63
N SER A 48 4.54 5.53 -10.42
CA SER A 48 3.88 4.64 -9.47
C SER A 48 2.38 4.53 -9.76
N PRO A 49 1.77 3.33 -9.65
CA PRO A 49 0.32 3.20 -9.73
C PRO A 49 -0.37 3.85 -8.54
N THR A 50 -1.61 4.29 -8.73
CA THR A 50 -2.48 4.76 -7.64
C THR A 50 -3.03 3.59 -6.81
N VAL A 51 -3.47 3.86 -5.57
CA VAL A 51 -4.13 2.83 -4.73
C VAL A 51 -5.34 2.21 -5.44
N ARG A 52 -6.07 2.99 -6.26
CA ARG A 52 -7.25 2.52 -7.00
C ARG A 52 -6.87 1.56 -8.13
N GLU A 53 -5.76 1.81 -8.83
CA GLU A 53 -5.26 0.92 -9.88
C GLU A 53 -4.77 -0.40 -9.29
N ILE A 54 -4.04 -0.34 -8.17
CA ILE A 54 -3.62 -1.54 -7.43
C ILE A 54 -4.84 -2.35 -7.00
N ALA A 55 -5.83 -1.70 -6.39
CA ALA A 55 -7.06 -2.37 -5.95
C ALA A 55 -7.77 -3.08 -7.11
N LYS A 56 -7.97 -2.37 -8.23
CA LYS A 56 -8.64 -2.90 -9.42
C LYS A 56 -7.87 -4.08 -10.01
N LYS A 57 -6.56 -3.94 -10.23
CA LYS A 57 -5.75 -4.97 -10.90
C LYS A 57 -5.55 -6.21 -10.02
N CYS A 58 -5.36 -6.02 -8.72
CA CYS A 58 -5.18 -7.12 -7.77
C CYS A 58 -6.51 -7.71 -7.26
N LYS A 59 -7.66 -7.25 -7.76
CA LYS A 59 -9.01 -7.66 -7.33
C LYS A 59 -9.22 -7.51 -5.82
N ILE A 60 -8.68 -6.43 -5.25
CA ILE A 60 -8.83 -6.10 -3.84
C ILE A 60 -10.03 -5.17 -3.70
N SER A 61 -11.02 -5.59 -2.90
CA SER A 61 -12.29 -4.87 -2.75
C SER A 61 -12.20 -3.59 -1.92
N SER A 62 -11.12 -3.41 -1.15
CA SER A 62 -10.97 -2.30 -0.20
C SER A 62 -9.66 -1.55 -0.38
N ILE A 63 -9.75 -0.23 -0.43
CA ILE A 63 -8.59 0.68 -0.48
C ILE A 63 -7.74 0.57 0.79
N SER A 64 -8.37 0.41 1.97
CA SER A 64 -7.63 0.24 3.22
C SER A 64 -6.80 -1.04 3.24
N THR A 65 -7.28 -2.09 2.58
CA THR A 65 -6.51 -3.33 2.41
C THR A 65 -5.28 -3.09 1.56
N VAL A 66 -5.40 -2.30 0.48
CA VAL A 66 -4.22 -1.93 -0.31
C VAL A 66 -3.23 -1.10 0.50
N SER A 67 -3.69 -0.10 1.25
CA SER A 67 -2.81 0.70 2.11
C SER A 67 -2.04 -0.17 3.10
N TYR A 68 -2.70 -1.10 3.79
CA TYR A 68 -2.00 -2.02 4.68
C TYR A 68 -0.97 -2.87 3.94
N ILE A 69 -1.31 -3.43 2.76
CA ILE A 69 -0.33 -4.23 1.99
C ILE A 69 0.88 -3.38 1.61
N LEU A 70 0.67 -2.11 1.25
CA LEU A 70 1.77 -1.19 0.97
C LEU A 70 2.61 -0.91 2.22
N ASP A 71 1.98 -0.77 3.40
CA ASP A 71 2.68 -0.61 4.67
C ASP A 71 3.50 -1.87 5.00
N GLU A 72 2.94 -3.06 4.82
CA GLU A 72 3.64 -4.36 5.00
C GLU A 72 4.83 -4.50 4.03
N LEU A 73 4.65 -4.13 2.76
CA LEU A 73 5.75 -4.14 1.77
C LEU A 73 6.84 -3.10 2.11
N ASN A 74 6.46 -1.99 2.75
CA ASN A 74 7.39 -0.96 3.22
C ASN A 74 8.16 -1.44 4.45
N GLU A 75 7.48 -2.01 5.44
CA GLU A 75 8.07 -2.59 6.65
C GLU A 75 9.00 -3.77 6.34
N SER A 76 8.66 -4.60 5.35
CA SER A 76 9.52 -5.69 4.88
C SER A 76 10.68 -5.25 3.98
N GLY A 77 10.81 -3.94 3.72
CA GLY A 77 11.91 -3.37 2.94
C GLY A 77 11.85 -3.67 1.44
N LYS A 78 10.70 -4.10 0.90
CA LYS A 78 10.50 -4.31 -0.55
C LYS A 78 10.27 -3.00 -1.29
N ILE A 79 9.59 -2.06 -0.64
CA ILE A 79 9.36 -0.71 -1.16
C ILE A 79 9.69 0.33 -0.08
N LYS A 80 9.77 1.60 -0.49
CA LYS A 80 9.74 2.76 0.40
C LYS A 80 8.59 3.67 0.00
N LEU A 81 7.76 4.05 0.97
CA LEU A 81 6.70 5.04 0.82
C LEU A 81 7.25 6.41 1.27
N LEU A 82 7.47 7.33 0.33
CA LEU A 82 8.19 8.58 0.63
C LEU A 82 7.30 9.69 1.25
N ASN A 83 5.97 9.55 1.26
CA ASN A 83 5.04 10.53 1.82
C ASN A 83 3.78 9.88 2.41
N ASN A 84 3.83 9.43 3.67
CA ASN A 84 2.66 9.04 4.50
C ASN A 84 1.55 8.25 3.74
N GLY A 85 1.92 7.31 2.86
CA GLY A 85 0.97 6.46 2.14
C GLY A 85 0.32 7.06 0.87
N GLN A 86 0.79 8.21 0.36
CA GLN A 86 0.35 8.68 -0.95
C GLN A 86 0.94 7.79 -2.06
N SER A 87 0.08 6.96 -2.67
CA SER A 87 0.43 5.95 -3.70
C SER A 87 1.30 6.40 -4.87
N ARG A 88 1.45 7.70 -5.12
CA ARG A 88 2.24 8.19 -6.26
C ARG A 88 3.75 8.20 -6.01
N GLN A 89 4.21 7.94 -4.78
CA GLN A 89 5.63 7.96 -4.43
C GLN A 89 6.07 6.62 -3.83
N ILE A 90 5.86 5.54 -4.59
CA ILE A 90 6.37 4.21 -4.27
C ILE A 90 7.77 4.07 -4.90
N HIS A 91 8.79 3.92 -4.06
CA HIS A 91 10.13 3.56 -4.49
C HIS A 91 10.33 2.05 -4.32
N VAL A 92 10.70 1.34 -5.38
CA VAL A 92 11.02 -0.10 -5.31
C VAL A 92 12.45 -0.25 -4.83
N VAL A 93 12.66 -0.92 -3.70
CA VAL A 93 14.01 -1.10 -3.14
C VAL A 93 14.80 -2.04 -4.05
N GLY A 94 16.01 -1.62 -4.40
CA GLY A 94 16.88 -2.32 -5.36
C GLY A 94 16.53 -2.07 -6.83
N GLY A 95 15.51 -1.25 -7.11
CA GLY A 95 15.21 -0.80 -8.47
C GLY A 95 15.96 0.49 -8.83
N SER A 96 16.38 0.61 -10.08
CA SER A 96 16.94 1.85 -10.64
C SER A 96 16.24 2.20 -11.95
N TRP A 97 16.01 3.49 -12.17
CA TRP A 97 15.54 4.02 -13.45
C TRP A 97 16.71 4.69 -14.16
N THR A 98 17.05 4.22 -15.35
CA THR A 98 18.11 4.81 -16.19
C THR A 98 17.49 5.36 -17.46
N LEU A 99 17.61 6.67 -17.65
CA LEU A 99 17.32 7.31 -18.93
C LEU A 99 18.56 7.20 -19.81
N ASN A 100 18.42 6.57 -20.98
CA ASN A 100 19.45 6.60 -22.02
C ASN A 100 19.06 7.67 -23.03
N PRO A 101 19.59 8.91 -22.92
CA PRO A 101 19.34 9.93 -23.92
C PRO A 101 19.97 9.51 -25.26
N THR A 102 19.20 9.61 -26.34
CA THR A 102 19.67 9.49 -27.72
C THR A 102 20.30 10.79 -28.20
#